data_AF-A0A645CRP4-F1
#
_entry.id   AF-A0A645CRP4-F1
#
_cell.length_a   1.000
_cell.length_b   1.000
_cell.length_c   1.000
_cell.angle_alpha   90.00
_cell.angle_beta   90.00
_cell.angle_gamma   90.00
#
_symmetry.space_group_name_H-M   'P 1'
#
loop_
_entity.id
_entity.type
_entity.pdbx_description
1 polymer ?
#
loop_
_entity_poly.entity_id
_entity_poly.type
_entity_poly.pdbx_seq_one_letter_code
_entity_poly.pdbx_strand_id
1 'polypeptide(L)'
;MASVFSKIVAGEIPAWKVAEDDDFLAFLDISPLTMGHTLVIPKNEVDYLFDIDSDEFSRLFLFARKVALGIKEAVPCKRIGVAVLGMEVPHAHIHLVPLNKESDMDLSRPKLKPERSEMEQIAKLISSKIKL
;
A
#
# COMPACT_ATOMS: atom_id res chain seq x y z
N MET A 1 -9.04 -19.62 -4.51
CA MET A 1 -7.90 -19.92 -3.60
C MET A 1 -7.56 -18.60 -2.94
N ALA A 2 -7.45 -18.52 -1.61
CA ALA A 2 -7.19 -17.26 -0.92
C ALA A 2 -5.86 -16.65 -1.38
N SER A 3 -5.89 -15.39 -1.83
CA SER A 3 -4.68 -14.64 -2.20
C SER A 3 -3.72 -14.46 -1.03
N VAL A 4 -2.46 -14.11 -1.33
CA VAL A 4 -1.46 -13.79 -0.31
C VAL A 4 -1.91 -12.64 0.60
N PHE A 5 -2.71 -11.71 0.08
CA PHE A 5 -3.28 -10.60 0.86
C PHE A 5 -4.37 -11.07 1.82
N SER A 6 -5.23 -12.01 1.43
CA SER A 6 -6.20 -12.61 2.36
C SER A 6 -5.51 -13.29 3.54
N LYS A 7 -4.35 -13.90 3.34
CA LYS A 7 -3.52 -14.46 4.43
C LYS A 7 -2.93 -13.39 5.34
N ILE A 8 -2.55 -12.23 4.80
CA ILE A 8 -2.11 -11.07 5.60
C ILE A 8 -3.27 -10.54 6.45
N VAL A 9 -4.46 -10.40 5.85
CA VAL A 9 -5.68 -9.94 6.52
C VAL A 9 -6.05 -10.89 7.66
N ALA A 10 -5.98 -12.21 7.43
CA ALA A 10 -6.22 -13.24 8.44
C ALA A 10 -5.11 -13.34 9.52
N GLY A 11 -3.98 -12.64 9.35
CA GLY A 11 -2.85 -12.70 10.27
C GLY A 11 -2.03 -13.99 10.17
N GLU A 12 -2.23 -14.79 9.14
CA GLU A 12 -1.50 -16.05 8.90
C GLU A 12 -0.05 -15.79 8.46
N ILE A 13 0.20 -14.67 7.78
CA ILE A 13 1.54 -14.23 7.40
C ILE A 13 1.79 -12.78 7.83
N PRO A 14 3.03 -12.42 8.21
CA PRO A 14 3.34 -11.07 8.68
C PRO A 14 3.38 -10.07 7.51
N ALA A 15 3.07 -8.81 7.83
CA ALA A 15 3.28 -7.67 6.96
C ALA A 15 3.68 -6.45 7.78
N TRP A 16 4.38 -5.50 7.16
CA TRP A 16 4.66 -4.20 7.77
C TRP A 16 3.45 -3.29 7.62
N LYS A 17 2.45 -3.51 8.47
CA LYS A 17 1.21 -2.73 8.51
C LYS A 17 1.51 -1.27 8.87
N VAL A 18 0.86 -0.34 8.18
CA VAL A 18 0.96 1.11 8.43
C VAL A 18 -0.37 1.71 8.88
N ALA A 19 -1.49 1.16 8.42
CA ALA A 19 -2.83 1.53 8.85
C ALA A 19 -3.80 0.37 8.66
N GLU A 20 -4.82 0.30 9.51
CA GLU A 20 -5.87 -0.72 9.46
C GLU A 20 -7.14 -0.13 10.09
N ASP A 21 -8.28 -0.33 9.44
CA ASP A 21 -9.61 -0.11 10.03
C ASP A 21 -10.46 -1.38 9.87
N ASP A 22 -11.77 -1.29 10.06
CA ASP A 22 -12.67 -2.44 9.99
C ASP A 22 -12.76 -3.03 8.57
N ASP A 23 -12.61 -2.20 7.53
CA ASP A 23 -12.84 -2.57 6.13
C ASP A 23 -11.54 -2.68 5.31
N PHE A 24 -10.49 -1.94 5.68
CA PHE A 24 -9.30 -1.73 4.87
C PHE A 24 -8.00 -2.00 5.62
N LEU A 25 -6.96 -2.33 4.86
CA LEU A 25 -5.61 -2.54 5.37
C LEU A 25 -4.59 -1.88 4.44
N ALA A 26 -3.59 -1.22 5.03
CA ALA A 26 -2.43 -0.70 4.33
C ALA A 26 -1.13 -1.25 4.93
N PHE A 27 -0.22 -1.70 4.07
CA PHE A 27 1.08 -2.26 4.45
C PHE A 27 2.13 -2.00 3.37
N LEU A 28 3.40 -2.05 3.75
CA LEU A 28 4.50 -1.84 2.80
C LEU A 28 4.60 -2.96 1.78
N ASP A 29 4.90 -2.61 0.52
CA ASP A 29 5.31 -3.56 -0.49
C ASP A 29 6.69 -4.13 -0.13
N ILE A 30 6.84 -5.46 -0.16
CA ILE A 30 8.10 -6.15 0.15
C ILE A 30 9.20 -5.89 -0.89
N SER A 31 8.83 -5.50 -2.12
CA SER A 31 9.74 -5.14 -3.20
C SER A 31 9.45 -3.73 -3.69
N PRO A 32 9.76 -2.70 -2.89
CA PRO A 32 9.28 -1.34 -3.16
C PRO A 32 10.01 -0.68 -4.34
N LEU A 33 9.30 0.12 -5.14
CA LEU A 33 9.92 0.98 -6.17
C LEU A 33 10.76 2.09 -5.55
N THR A 34 10.27 2.64 -4.45
CA THR A 34 10.90 3.65 -3.60
C THR A 34 10.59 3.35 -2.15
N MET A 35 11.43 3.78 -1.22
CA MET A 35 11.16 3.63 0.21
C MET A 35 9.79 4.22 0.56
N GLY A 36 8.98 3.48 1.34
CA GLY A 36 7.60 3.87 1.67
C GLY A 36 6.53 3.46 0.66
N HIS A 37 6.86 2.74 -0.41
CA HIS A 37 5.87 2.14 -1.31
C HIS A 37 4.89 1.26 -0.49
N THR A 38 3.62 1.64 -0.51
CA THR A 38 2.57 1.05 0.31
C THR A 38 1.44 0.53 -0.57
N LEU A 39 0.92 -0.64 -0.24
CA LEU A 39 -0.27 -1.23 -0.83
C LEU A 39 -1.45 -0.96 0.08
N VAL A 40 -2.58 -0.55 -0.50
CA VAL A 40 -3.85 -0.34 0.19
C VAL A 40 -4.88 -1.30 -0.38
N ILE A 41 -5.48 -2.13 0.47
CA ILE A 41 -6.41 -3.20 0.07
C ILE A 41 -7.72 -3.12 0.85
N PRO A 42 -8.85 -3.56 0.27
CA PRO A 42 -9.99 -4.02 1.06
C PRO A 42 -9.63 -5.29 1.83
N LYS A 43 -10.29 -5.52 2.96
CA LYS A 43 -10.24 -6.82 3.66
C LYS A 43 -11.15 -7.85 2.97
N ASN A 44 -12.19 -7.36 2.30
CA ASN A 44 -13.03 -8.15 1.40
C ASN A 44 -12.24 -8.51 0.13
N GLU A 45 -12.08 -9.79 -0.16
CA GLU A 45 -11.30 -10.25 -1.32
C GLU A 45 -12.11 -10.10 -2.61
N VAL A 46 -11.79 -9.06 -3.37
CA VAL A 46 -12.27 -8.82 -4.75
C VAL A 46 -11.04 -8.77 -5.65
N ASP A 47 -11.06 -9.44 -6.80
CA ASP A 47 -9.87 -9.61 -7.66
C ASP A 47 -9.31 -8.27 -8.16
N TYR A 48 -10.16 -7.47 -8.81
CA TYR A 48 -9.75 -6.21 -9.43
C TYR A 48 -10.48 -5.01 -8.84
N LEU A 49 -9.79 -3.86 -8.82
CA LEU A 49 -10.28 -2.64 -8.19
C LEU A 49 -11.64 -2.18 -8.73
N PHE A 50 -11.88 -2.31 -10.04
CA PHE A 50 -13.11 -1.85 -10.66
C PHE A 50 -14.26 -2.87 -10.60
N ASP A 51 -14.02 -4.04 -10.00
CA ASP A 51 -15.06 -5.02 -9.69
C ASP A 51 -15.67 -4.79 -8.29
N ILE A 52 -15.08 -3.90 -7.50
CA ILE A 52 -15.60 -3.47 -6.18
C ILE A 52 -16.88 -2.64 -6.37
N ASP A 53 -17.85 -2.76 -5.46
CA ASP A 53 -19.02 -1.88 -5.47
C ASP A 53 -18.67 -0.40 -5.26
N SER A 54 -19.53 0.51 -5.71
CA SER A 54 -19.26 1.94 -5.72
C SER A 54 -18.99 2.53 -4.33
N ASP A 55 -19.64 2.00 -3.29
CA ASP A 55 -19.54 2.53 -1.94
C ASP A 55 -18.23 2.07 -1.30
N GLU A 56 -17.89 0.79 -1.43
CA GLU A 56 -16.60 0.24 -0.97
C GLU A 56 -15.42 0.87 -1.74
N PHE A 57 -15.53 1.02 -3.07
CA PHE A 57 -14.53 1.72 -3.89
C PHE A 57 -14.27 3.15 -3.38
N SER A 58 -15.34 3.89 -3.09
CA SER A 58 -15.23 5.27 -2.60
C SER A 58 -14.54 5.33 -1.23
N ARG A 59 -14.92 4.42 -0.30
CA ARG A 59 -14.30 4.34 1.02
C ARG A 59 -12.83 3.92 0.95
N LEU A 60 -12.48 2.99 0.05
CA LEU A 60 -11.11 2.56 -0.20
C LEU A 60 -10.22 3.72 -0.64
N PHE A 61 -10.68 4.57 -1.57
CA PHE A 61 -9.91 5.75 -2.00
C PHE A 61 -9.79 6.82 -0.91
N LEU A 62 -10.81 6.99 -0.07
CA LEU A 62 -10.73 7.90 1.08
C LEU A 62 -9.71 7.40 2.11
N PHE A 63 -9.68 6.09 2.36
CA PHE A 63 -8.67 5.45 3.20
C PHE A 63 -7.27 5.59 2.59
N ALA A 64 -7.10 5.28 1.30
CA ALA A 64 -5.84 5.45 0.57
C ALA A 64 -5.33 6.90 0.61
N ARG A 65 -6.22 7.90 0.56
CA ARG A 65 -5.86 9.31 0.74
C ARG A 65 -5.27 9.58 2.13
N LYS A 66 -5.87 9.06 3.21
CA LYS A 66 -5.33 9.21 4.58
C LYS A 66 -3.93 8.61 4.67
N VAL A 67 -3.75 7.41 4.10
CA VAL A 67 -2.46 6.72 4.05
C VAL A 67 -1.43 7.52 3.25
N ALA A 68 -1.77 8.01 2.06
CA ALA A 68 -0.88 8.82 1.22
C ALA A 68 -0.38 10.09 1.92
N LEU A 69 -1.24 10.76 2.69
CA LEU A 69 -0.86 11.93 3.47
C LEU A 69 0.15 11.56 4.58
N GLY A 70 -0.09 10.46 5.30
CA GLY A 70 0.85 9.96 6.30
C GLY A 70 2.21 9.55 5.71
N ILE A 71 2.20 8.88 4.54
CA ILE A 71 3.43 8.55 3.81
C ILE A 71 4.21 9.83 3.47
N LYS A 72 3.53 10.85 2.95
CA LYS A 72 4.18 12.12 2.55
C LYS A 72 4.80 12.87 3.73
N GLU A 73 4.20 12.79 4.91
CA GLU A 73 4.77 13.37 6.15
C GLU A 73 5.97 12.57 6.68
N ALA A 74 5.94 11.24 6.51
CA ALA A 74 6.98 10.33 6.99
C ALA A 74 8.19 10.23 6.05
N VAL A 75 7.96 10.27 4.74
CA VAL A 75 8.95 10.01 3.69
C VAL A 75 9.12 11.26 2.84
N PRO A 76 10.29 11.93 2.89
CA PRO A 76 10.57 13.10 2.07
C PRO A 76 10.40 12.80 0.57
N CYS A 77 9.34 13.36 -0.03
CA CYS A 77 9.03 13.22 -1.45
C CYS A 77 8.27 14.45 -1.97
N LYS A 78 8.30 14.66 -3.29
CA LYS A 78 7.56 15.78 -3.93
C LYS A 78 6.08 15.48 -4.08
N ARG A 79 5.73 14.23 -4.41
CA ARG A 79 4.38 13.75 -4.69
C ARG A 79 4.24 12.30 -4.22
N ILE A 80 3.00 11.85 -4.06
CA ILE A 80 2.65 10.44 -3.98
C ILE A 80 2.01 10.07 -5.31
N GLY A 81 2.58 9.11 -6.01
CA GLY A 81 1.96 8.52 -7.19
C GLY A 81 0.99 7.42 -6.80
N VAL A 82 -0.02 7.23 -7.63
CA VAL A 82 -1.06 6.21 -7.46
C VAL A 82 -1.05 5.33 -8.71
N ALA A 83 -1.03 4.01 -8.52
CA ALA A 83 -1.15 3.06 -9.61
C ALA A 83 -2.04 1.87 -9.22
N VAL A 84 -2.71 1.30 -10.22
CA VAL A 84 -3.57 0.13 -10.09
C VAL A 84 -3.27 -0.76 -11.29
N LEU A 85 -2.83 -1.98 -11.02
CA LEU A 85 -2.39 -2.92 -12.06
C LEU A 85 -3.19 -4.22 -12.00
N GLY A 86 -3.22 -4.89 -10.83
CA GLY A 86 -3.96 -6.14 -10.64
C GLY A 86 -3.34 -7.38 -11.30
N MET A 87 -2.11 -7.30 -11.80
CA MET A 87 -1.50 -8.36 -12.61
C MET A 87 -0.76 -9.44 -11.80
N GLU A 88 -0.25 -9.10 -10.59
CA GLU A 88 0.56 -10.02 -9.78
C GLU A 88 -0.26 -10.78 -8.72
N VAL A 89 -1.11 -10.06 -7.98
CA VAL A 89 -1.94 -10.62 -6.90
C VAL A 89 -3.42 -10.37 -7.23
N PRO A 90 -4.27 -11.42 -7.33
CA PRO A 90 -5.68 -11.30 -7.68
C PRO A 90 -6.52 -10.89 -6.47
N HIS A 91 -6.23 -9.70 -5.96
CA HIS A 91 -6.92 -9.04 -4.86
C HIS A 91 -6.68 -7.55 -5.02
N ALA A 92 -7.73 -6.75 -5.16
CA ALA A 92 -7.70 -5.34 -5.44
C ALA A 92 -6.73 -4.58 -4.51
N HIS A 93 -5.83 -3.81 -5.11
CA HIS A 93 -4.84 -3.05 -4.36
C HIS A 93 -4.48 -1.76 -5.09
N ILE A 94 -4.35 -0.70 -4.32
CA ILE A 94 -3.85 0.59 -4.77
C ILE A 94 -2.40 0.71 -4.33
N HIS A 95 -1.51 0.96 -5.29
CA HIS A 95 -0.13 1.32 -5.02
C HIS A 95 -0.02 2.81 -4.67
N LEU A 96 0.62 3.13 -3.56
CA LEU A 96 1.01 4.49 -3.17
C LEU A 96 2.53 4.58 -3.14
N VAL A 97 3.12 5.34 -4.06
CA VAL A 97 4.57 5.40 -4.27
C VAL A 97 5.08 6.83 -4.02
N PRO A 98 6.00 7.05 -3.07
CA PRO A 98 6.70 8.34 -2.93
C PRO A 98 7.54 8.68 -4.17
N LEU A 99 7.30 9.84 -4.79
CA LEU A 99 7.95 10.27 -6.03
C LEU A 99 8.79 11.53 -5.86
N ASN A 100 10.01 11.52 -6.41
CA ASN A 100 10.87 12.70 -6.57
C ASN A 100 11.13 13.06 -8.05
N LYS A 101 10.95 12.09 -8.95
CA LYS A 101 11.00 12.21 -10.41
C LYS A 101 10.01 11.22 -11.04
N GLU A 102 9.60 11.46 -12.29
CA GLU A 102 8.62 10.61 -12.99
C GLU A 102 9.06 9.16 -13.10
N SER A 103 10.36 8.94 -13.33
CA SER A 103 10.88 7.59 -13.45
C SER A 103 10.68 6.78 -12.18
N ASP A 104 10.47 7.38 -11.00
CA ASP A 104 10.19 6.64 -9.76
C ASP A 104 8.95 5.73 -9.83
N MET A 105 8.07 5.94 -10.81
CA MET A 105 6.93 5.08 -11.13
C MET A 105 7.20 4.11 -12.30
N ASP A 106 8.44 3.99 -12.77
CA ASP A 106 8.81 3.02 -13.80
C ASP A 106 8.86 1.60 -13.22
N LEU A 107 7.85 0.79 -13.53
CA LEU A 107 7.71 -0.58 -13.05
C LEU A 107 8.79 -1.55 -13.59
N SER A 108 9.50 -1.17 -14.65
CA SER A 108 10.57 -1.97 -15.24
C SER A 108 11.91 -1.84 -14.51
N ARG A 109 12.04 -0.84 -13.63
CA ARG A 109 13.27 -0.63 -12.85
C ARG A 109 13.48 -1.78 -11.86
N PRO A 110 14.73 -2.06 -11.48
CA PRO A 110 15.01 -2.94 -10.36
C PRO A 110 14.33 -2.44 -9.07
N LYS A 111 13.48 -3.29 -8.48
CA LYS A 111 12.84 -3.03 -7.18
C LYS A 111 13.93 -2.97 -6.08
N LEU A 112 13.71 -2.16 -5.05
CA LEU A 112 14.63 -2.06 -3.91
C LEU A 112 14.58 -3.35 -3.07
N LYS A 113 15.66 -3.59 -2.33
CA LYS A 113 15.78 -4.71 -1.37
C LYS A 113 16.25 -4.17 -0.02
N PRO A 114 15.43 -3.36 0.67
CA PRO A 114 15.79 -2.80 1.97
C PRO A 114 15.90 -3.90 3.03
N GLU A 115 16.70 -3.62 4.05
CA GLU A 115 16.83 -4.50 5.20
C GLU A 115 15.54 -4.52 6.02
N ARG A 116 15.29 -5.62 6.74
CA ARG A 116 14.10 -5.76 7.58
C ARG A 116 13.97 -4.63 8.60
N SER A 117 15.09 -4.19 9.18
CA SER A 117 15.12 -3.10 10.15
C SER A 117 14.67 -1.77 9.55
N GLU A 118 15.04 -1.49 8.30
CA GLU A 118 14.60 -0.29 7.57
C GLU A 118 13.09 -0.34 7.32
N MET A 119 12.57 -1.50 6.91
CA MET A 119 11.14 -1.73 6.70
C MET A 119 10.33 -1.55 7.99
N GLU A 120 10.83 -2.06 9.11
CA GLU A 120 10.18 -1.88 10.42
C GLU A 120 10.18 -0.42 10.89
N GLN A 121 11.28 0.30 10.67
CA GLN A 121 11.39 1.71 11.03
C GLN A 121 10.47 2.58 10.18
N ILE A 122 10.48 2.39 8.86
CA ILE A 122 9.67 3.21 7.96
C ILE A 122 8.17 2.94 8.15
N ALA A 123 7.77 1.70 8.40
CA ALA A 123 6.37 1.38 8.71
C ALA A 123 5.89 2.07 9.99
N LYS A 124 6.68 2.01 11.07
CA LYS A 124 6.37 2.72 12.33
C LYS A 124 6.27 4.22 12.12
N LEU A 125 7.20 4.79 11.34
CA LEU A 125 7.19 6.22 11.05
C LEU A 125 5.93 6.62 10.27
N ILE A 126 5.60 5.93 9.19
CA ILE A 126 4.38 6.16 8.39
C ILE A 126 3.14 6.04 9.28
N SER A 127 3.03 4.96 10.06
CA SER A 127 1.89 4.73 10.95
C SER A 127 1.70 5.88 11.94
N SER A 128 2.78 6.43 12.50
CA SER A 128 2.72 7.57 13.43
C SER A 128 2.21 8.88 12.80
N LYS A 129 2.15 8.97 11.47
CA LYS A 129 1.68 10.15 10.72
C LYS A 129 0.29 9.98 10.14
N ILE A 130 -0.28 8.78 10.16
CA ILE A 130 -1.63 8.54 9.66
C ILE A 130 -2.64 8.91 10.74
N LYS A 131 -3.65 9.67 10.34
CA LYS A 131 -4.83 9.99 11.17
C LYS A 131 -6.02 9.22 10.58
N LEU A 132 -6.42 8.14 11.26
CA LEU A 132 -7.59 7.34 10.88
C LEU A 132 -8.88 7.96 11.40
#